data_AF-A0A1Q2U1Z0-F1
#
_entry.id   AF-A0A1Q2U1Z0-F1
#
_cell.length_a   1.000
_cell.length_b   1.000
_cell.length_c   1.000
_cell.angle_alpha   90.00
_cell.angle_beta   90.00
_cell.angle_gamma   90.00
#
_symmetry.space_group_name_H-M   'P 1'
#
loop_
_entity.id
_entity.type
_entity.pdbx_description
1 polymer ?
#
loop_
_entity_poly.entity_id
_entity_poly.type
_entity_poly.pdbx_seq_one_letter_code
_entity_poly.pdbx_strand_id
1 'polypeptide(L)'
;MRSLFEANLFTEGMTFCDYGCGYGEDLKFVAEKGFQAQGWDPFYQPDGDCQPVYIVNLSYVINVIENPTERRDALVKAWKLTQKMND
;
A
#
# COMPACT_ATOMS: atom_id res chain seq x y z
N MET A 1 2.00 3.26 9.13
CA MET A 1 3.01 2.20 8.98
C MET A 1 3.56 1.67 10.31
N ARG A 2 4.28 2.49 11.08
CA ARG A 2 4.94 2.07 12.34
C ARG A 2 4.02 1.32 13.32
N SER A 3 2.80 1.81 13.53
CA SER A 3 1.84 1.16 14.43
C SER A 3 1.38 -0.24 13.99
N LEU A 4 1.45 -0.57 12.70
CA LEU A 4 1.14 -1.93 12.23
C LEU A 4 2.23 -2.93 12.67
N PHE A 5 3.49 -2.50 12.67
CA PHE A 5 4.60 -3.29 13.18
C PHE A 5 4.55 -3.40 14.71
N GLU A 6 4.25 -2.31 15.41
CA GLU A 6 4.09 -2.31 16.87
C GLU A 6 2.94 -3.24 17.32
N ALA A 7 1.90 -3.36 16.50
CA ALA A 7 0.78 -4.27 16.74
C ALA A 7 1.04 -5.73 16.30
N ASN A 8 2.23 -6.06 15.79
CA ASN A 8 2.57 -7.38 15.23
C ASN A 8 1.60 -7.88 14.15
N LEU A 9 1.08 -6.97 13.31
CA LEU A 9 0.15 -7.32 12.23
C LEU A 9 0.87 -7.73 10.93
N PHE A 10 2.18 -7.55 10.87
CA PHE A 10 3.02 -8.10 9.80
C PHE A 10 3.55 -9.47 10.23
N THR A 11 3.09 -10.52 9.56
CA THR A 11 3.63 -11.88 9.73
C THR A 11 4.52 -12.26 8.55
N GLU A 12 5.52 -13.11 8.79
CA GLU A 12 6.44 -13.57 7.75
C GLU A 12 5.72 -14.07 6.50
N GLY A 13 6.26 -13.74 5.32
CA GLY A 13 5.65 -14.08 4.03
C GLY A 13 4.57 -13.11 3.54
N MET A 14 4.10 -12.17 4.36
CA MET A 14 3.21 -11.12 3.87
C MET A 14 3.93 -10.17 2.91
N THR A 15 3.22 -9.80 1.85
CA THR A 15 3.66 -8.82 0.86
C THR A 15 2.90 -7.51 1.05
N PHE A 16 3.53 -6.40 0.68
CA PHE A 16 3.07 -5.05 0.99
C PHE A 16 3.04 -4.15 -0.25
N CYS A 17 1.95 -3.40 -0.45
CA CYS A 17 1.87 -2.30 -1.43
C CYS A 17 1.56 -0.98 -0.72
N ASP A 18 2.34 0.07 -0.97
CA ASP A 18 2.00 1.45 -0.59
C ASP A 18 1.36 2.17 -1.78
N TYR A 19 0.06 2.47 -1.68
CA TYR A 19 -0.71 3.10 -2.75
C TYR A 19 -0.65 4.62 -2.56
N GLY A 20 -0.03 5.31 -3.51
CA GLY A 20 0.40 6.70 -3.40
C GLY A 20 1.71 6.83 -2.62
N CYS A 21 2.70 6.00 -2.93
CA CYS A 21 3.95 5.89 -2.17
C CYS A 21 4.85 7.13 -2.22
N GLY A 22 4.55 8.11 -3.09
CA GLY A 22 5.41 9.26 -3.30
C GLY A 22 6.84 8.84 -3.63
N TYR A 23 7.81 9.34 -2.84
CA TYR A 23 9.22 9.01 -2.96
C TYR A 23 9.63 7.64 -2.36
N GLY A 24 8.69 6.87 -1.81
CA GLY A 24 8.89 5.48 -1.37
C GLY A 24 9.55 5.32 0.00
N GLU A 25 9.38 6.27 0.93
CA GLU A 25 9.96 6.15 2.29
C GLU A 25 9.38 4.96 3.07
N ASP A 26 8.06 4.76 3.03
CA ASP A 26 7.41 3.62 3.69
C ASP A 26 7.83 2.28 3.05
N LEU A 27 8.07 2.25 1.72
CA LEU A 27 8.59 1.08 1.02
C LEU A 27 9.97 0.68 1.54
N LYS A 28 10.89 1.65 1.67
CA LYS A 28 12.23 1.42 2.23
C LYS A 28 12.14 0.89 3.65
N PHE A 29 11.32 1.53 4.49
CA PHE A 29 11.12 1.10 5.88
C PHE A 29 10.63 -0.34 5.98
N VAL A 30 9.63 -0.74 5.18
CA VAL A 30 9.09 -2.11 5.18
C VAL A 30 10.12 -3.12 4.66
N ALA A 31 10.86 -2.76 3.61
CA ALA A 31 11.93 -3.60 3.07
C ALA A 31 13.08 -3.82 4.06
N GLU A 32 13.49 -2.79 4.82
CA GLU A 32 14.48 -2.89 5.89
C GLU A 32 14.04 -3.81 7.04
N LYS A 33 12.73 -4.06 7.17
CA LYS A 33 12.15 -5.04 8.12
C LYS A 33 12.07 -6.46 7.55
N GLY A 34 12.53 -6.69 6.32
CA GLY A 34 12.61 -8.00 5.68
C GLY A 34 11.37 -8.41 4.87
N PHE A 35 10.43 -7.50 4.63
CA PHE A 35 9.21 -7.78 3.87
C PHE A 35 9.33 -7.36 2.41
N GLN A 36 8.64 -8.07 1.53
CA GLN A 36 8.52 -7.67 0.12
C GLN A 36 7.57 -6.47 0.03
N ALA A 37 8.09 -5.35 -0.47
CA ALA A 37 7.37 -4.10 -0.63
C ALA A 37 7.38 -3.65 -2.09
N GLN A 38 6.24 -3.16 -2.56
CA GLN A 38 6.04 -2.53 -3.86
C GLN A 38 5.20 -1.26 -3.69
N GLY A 39 5.20 -0.37 -4.67
CA GLY A 39 4.44 0.87 -4.57
C GLY A 39 4.01 1.37 -5.93
N TRP A 40 2.98 2.21 -5.89
CA TRP A 40 2.48 2.94 -7.03
C TRP A 40 2.23 4.39 -6.62
N ASP A 41 2.60 5.33 -7.47
CA ASP A 41 2.26 6.73 -7.30
C ASP A 41 2.09 7.38 -8.68
N PRO A 42 1.01 8.16 -8.93
CA PRO A 42 0.74 8.69 -10.27
C PRO A 42 1.81 9.67 -10.78
N PHE A 43 2.61 10.26 -9.91
CA PHE A 43 3.63 11.25 -10.26
C PHE A 43 5.05 10.70 -10.13
N TYR A 44 5.33 9.98 -9.05
CA TYR A 44 6.68 9.55 -8.69
C TYR A 44 6.98 8.11 -9.11
N GLN A 45 5.96 7.27 -9.26
CA GLN A 45 6.11 5.86 -9.65
C GLN A 45 4.90 5.38 -10.49
N PRO A 46 4.64 5.99 -11.66
CA PRO A 46 3.42 5.75 -12.43
C PRO A 46 3.36 4.34 -13.04
N ASP A 47 4.53 3.78 -13.36
CA ASP A 47 4.70 2.44 -13.94
C ASP A 47 4.84 1.33 -12.88
N GLY A 48 4.53 1.64 -11.61
CA GLY A 48 4.53 0.67 -10.53
C GLY A 48 3.37 -0.32 -10.67
N ASP A 49 3.61 -1.47 -11.30
CA ASP A 49 2.63 -2.56 -11.35
C ASP A 49 2.50 -3.20 -9.96
N CYS A 50 1.65 -2.64 -9.08
CA CYS A 50 1.30 -3.35 -7.84
C CYS A 50 0.56 -4.64 -8.20
N GLN A 51 1.23 -5.78 -7.99
CA GLN A 51 0.59 -7.09 -8.02
C GLN A 51 -0.32 -7.26 -6.79
N PRO A 52 -1.26 -8.22 -6.78
CA PRO A 52 -2.02 -8.52 -5.57
C PRO A 52 -1.09 -8.83 -4.37
N VAL A 53 -1.33 -8.19 -3.23
CA VAL A 53 -0.54 -8.30 -1.99
C VAL A 53 -1.40 -8.51 -0.75
N TYR A 54 -0.79 -8.96 0.35
CA TYR A 54 -1.51 -9.15 1.62
C TYR A 54 -1.94 -7.82 2.26
N ILE A 55 -1.07 -6.82 2.24
CA ILE A 55 -1.32 -5.52 2.90
C ILE A 55 -1.22 -4.41 1.86
N VAL A 56 -2.27 -3.59 1.75
CA VAL A 56 -2.27 -2.36 0.97
C VAL A 56 -2.44 -1.16 1.91
N ASN A 57 -1.51 -0.22 1.87
CA ASN A 57 -1.55 1.01 2.66
C ASN A 57 -2.03 2.21 1.84
N LEU A 58 -2.89 3.03 2.44
CA LEU A 58 -3.46 4.28 1.87
C LEU A 58 -3.36 5.42 2.89
N SER A 59 -2.17 5.64 3.47
CA SER A 59 -1.99 6.53 4.64
C SER A 59 -2.25 8.02 4.37
N TYR A 60 -2.29 8.46 3.11
CA TYR A 60 -2.50 9.87 2.76
C TYR A 60 -3.46 10.11 1.59
N VAL A 61 -3.54 9.18 0.65
CA VAL A 61 -4.30 9.31 -0.61
C VAL A 61 -5.76 9.71 -0.40
N ILE A 62 -6.43 9.11 0.59
CA ILE A 62 -7.86 9.39 0.85
C ILE A 62 -8.09 10.83 1.34
N ASN A 63 -7.09 11.44 1.99
CA ASN A 63 -7.22 12.78 2.56
C ASN A 63 -7.03 13.89 1.51
N VAL A 64 -6.30 13.60 0.42
CA VAL A 64 -5.95 14.61 -0.59
C VAL A 64 -6.84 14.60 -1.83
N ILE A 65 -7.57 13.52 -2.08
CA ILE A 65 -8.50 13.46 -3.21
C ILE A 65 -9.79 14.19 -2.87
N GLU A 66 -9.92 15.43 -3.33
CA GLU A 66 -11.09 16.28 -3.07
C GLU A 66 -12.37 15.70 -3.66
N ASN A 67 -12.33 15.25 -4.92
CA ASN A 67 -13.49 14.73 -5.62
C ASN A 67 -13.95 13.39 -5.01
N PRO A 68 -15.20 13.27 -4.51
CA PRO A 68 -15.68 12.05 -3.86
C PRO A 68 -15.70 10.83 -4.78
N THR A 69 -15.98 11.01 -6.06
CA THR A 69 -16.01 9.92 -7.04
C THR A 69 -14.59 9.39 -7.28
N GLU A 70 -13.63 10.28 -7.48
CA GLU A 70 -12.22 9.91 -7.64
C GLU A 70 -11.68 9.20 -6.39
N ARG A 71 -12.05 9.69 -5.20
CA ARG A 71 -11.65 9.10 -3.92
C ARG A 71 -12.19 7.69 -3.75
N ARG A 72 -13.45 7.47 -4.10
CA ARG A 72 -14.06 6.14 -4.12
C ARG A 72 -13.33 5.23 -5.10
N ASP A 73 -13.02 5.72 -6.29
CA ASP A 73 -12.37 4.92 -7.31
C ASP A 73 -10.93 4.54 -6.89
N ALA A 74 -10.19 5.43 -6.23
CA ALA A 74 -8.90 5.12 -5.62
C ALA A 74 -9.02 4.02 -4.54
N LEU A 75 -10.02 4.13 -3.65
CA LEU A 75 -10.28 3.11 -2.64
C LEU A 75 -10.60 1.74 -3.26
N VAL A 76 -11.44 1.71 -4.29
CA VAL A 76 -11.80 0.47 -5.01
C VAL A 76 -10.60 -0.14 -5.72
N LYS A 77 -9.75 0.68 -6.35
CA LYS A 77 -8.51 0.22 -7.00
C LYS A 77 -7.56 -0.40 -5.99
N ALA A 78 -7.30 0.29 -4.89
CA ALA A 78 -6.47 -0.23 -3.81
C ALA A 78 -7.03 -1.53 -3.22
N TRP A 79 -8.34 -1.61 -2.98
CA TRP A 79 -8.97 -2.84 -2.45
C TRP A 79 -8.77 -4.04 -3.39
N LYS A 80 -8.84 -3.84 -4.71
CA LYS A 80 -8.61 -4.91 -5.69
C LYS A 80 -7.17 -5.44 -5.69
N LEU A 81 -6.21 -4.71 -5.12
CA LEU A 81 -4.84 -5.17 -4.93
C LEU A 81 -4.68 -6.05 -3.71
N THR A 82 -5.71 -6.22 -2.88
CA THR A 82 -5.63 -7.12 -1.72
C THR A 82 -5.80 -8.58 -2.17
N GLN A 83 -4.90 -9.45 -1.71
CA GLN A 83 -5.09 -10.90 -1.78
C GLN A 83 -6.12 -11.31 -0.73
N LYS A 84 -6.97 -12.29 -1.08
CA LYS A 84 -7.79 -12.95 -0.06
C LYS A 84 -6.86 -13.73 0.88
N MET A 85 -6.96 -13.45 2.17
CA MET A 85 -6.45 -14.38 3.18
C MET A 85 -7.33 -15.62 3.10
N ASN A 86 -6.75 -16.77 2.78
CA ASN A 86 -7.46 -18.04 2.92
C ASN A 86 -7.38 -18.42 4.41
N ASP A 87 -8.54 -18.70 5.00
CA ASP A 87 -8.70 -19.14 6.40
C ASP A 87 -8.03 -20.50 6.67
#